data_AF-A0A8X8YW40-F1
#
_entry.id   AF-A0A8X8YW40-F1
#
_cell.length_a   1.000
_cell.length_b   1.000
_cell.length_c   1.000
_cell.angle_alpha   90.00
_cell.angle_beta   90.00
_cell.angle_gamma   90.00
#
_symmetry.space_group_name_H-M   'P 1'
#
loop_
_entity.id
_entity.type
_entity.pdbx_description
1 polymer ?
#
loop_
_entity_poly.entity_id
_entity_poly.type
_entity_poly.pdbx_seq_one_letter_code
_entity_poly.pdbx_strand_id
1 'polypeptide(L)'
;MVKVKTKSQSKKSKRGGVDFKKFKRKIGRKLPPPKNTTNTEIKSKAIVLPEQSIASERVGLATSKRGLTLKELLQQTSHHNAKSRKDALHGIKDILLNNPDELKLHKLSVVEKLRERIGDDDEFVRETLYQLFKSVIFPGGTKDNQGPVVSLMMAYVFNAIAHLVLDVRLMAFKFSDLVVQFYPSSFPFYAEKDSDCRQHKLEDLIAE
;
A
#
# COMPACT_ATOMS: atom_id res chain seq x y z
N MET A 1 8.01 -47.87 -47.32
CA MET A 1 8.17 -46.96 -48.49
C MET A 1 8.41 -45.54 -47.98
N VAL A 2 9.66 -45.06 -47.97
CA VAL A 2 9.97 -43.65 -47.67
C VAL A 2 10.93 -43.17 -48.76
N LYS A 3 10.43 -42.27 -49.61
CA LYS A 3 11.18 -41.69 -50.74
C LYS A 3 12.12 -40.62 -50.22
N VAL A 4 13.42 -40.90 -50.34
CA VAL A 4 14.54 -39.98 -50.12
C VAL A 4 14.42 -38.81 -51.10
N LYS A 5 14.35 -37.57 -50.58
CA LYS A 5 14.56 -36.36 -51.39
C LYS A 5 15.99 -35.86 -51.20
N THR A 6 16.65 -35.71 -52.32
CA THR A 6 18.06 -35.38 -52.54
C THR A 6 18.41 -33.96 -52.08
N LYS A 7 19.54 -33.82 -51.39
CA LYS A 7 20.13 -32.54 -50.96
C LYS A 7 20.51 -31.68 -52.17
N SER A 8 19.97 -30.46 -52.24
CA SER A 8 20.42 -29.44 -53.17
C SER A 8 21.80 -28.90 -52.76
N GLN A 9 22.69 -28.77 -53.75
CA GLN A 9 24.08 -28.34 -53.58
C GLN A 9 24.15 -26.92 -53.00
N SER A 10 24.81 -26.78 -51.85
CA SER A 10 25.22 -25.49 -51.31
C SER A 10 26.30 -24.89 -52.20
N LYS A 11 26.06 -23.67 -52.72
CA LYS A 11 27.09 -22.89 -53.43
C LYS A 11 28.27 -22.68 -52.48
N LYS A 12 29.41 -23.31 -52.81
CA LYS A 12 30.70 -23.14 -52.13
C LYS A 12 30.97 -21.65 -51.89
N SER A 13 31.05 -21.24 -50.63
CA SER A 13 31.59 -19.93 -50.27
C SER A 13 33.05 -19.90 -50.69
N LYS A 14 33.40 -19.03 -51.64
CA LYS A 14 34.79 -18.79 -52.02
C LYS A 14 35.57 -18.43 -50.74
N ARG A 15 36.62 -19.21 -50.46
CA ARG A 15 37.58 -18.92 -49.40
C ARG A 15 38.33 -17.65 -49.81
N GLY A 16 38.26 -16.63 -48.95
CA GLY A 16 38.64 -15.26 -49.26
C GLY A 16 37.42 -14.35 -49.11
N GLY A 17 37.13 -13.95 -47.87
CA GLY A 17 36.10 -12.95 -47.60
C GLY A 17 36.50 -11.66 -48.30
N VAL A 18 35.63 -11.13 -49.16
CA VAL A 18 35.91 -9.86 -49.83
C VAL A 18 35.82 -8.75 -48.79
N ASP A 19 36.97 -8.18 -48.40
CA ASP A 19 37.07 -7.14 -47.36
C ASP A 19 36.17 -5.93 -47.64
N PHE A 20 35.96 -5.63 -48.93
CA PHE A 20 35.08 -4.54 -49.37
C PHE A 20 33.92 -5.04 -50.23
N LYS A 21 32.85 -5.52 -49.59
CA LYS A 21 31.58 -5.77 -50.27
C LYS A 21 30.83 -4.45 -50.52
N LYS A 22 30.70 -4.06 -51.79
CA LYS A 22 29.83 -2.95 -52.24
C LYS A 22 28.40 -3.47 -52.40
N PHE A 23 27.44 -2.83 -51.75
CA PHE A 23 26.04 -3.24 -51.84
C PHE A 23 25.43 -2.75 -53.15
N LYS A 24 24.65 -3.60 -53.84
CA LYS A 24 23.94 -3.20 -55.07
C LYS A 24 22.84 -2.20 -54.71
N ARG A 25 22.89 -0.99 -55.28
CA ARG A 25 21.89 0.07 -55.07
C ARG A 25 20.53 -0.42 -55.54
N LYS A 26 19.52 -0.35 -54.66
CA LYS A 26 18.12 -0.62 -55.01
C LYS A 26 17.46 0.71 -55.34
N ILE A 27 16.79 0.78 -56.49
CA ILE A 27 16.07 1.98 -56.94
C ILE A 27 14.97 2.29 -55.92
N GLY A 28 14.83 3.57 -55.54
CA GLY A 28 13.80 4.04 -54.60
C GLY A 28 14.14 4.00 -53.11
N ARG A 29 15.34 3.55 -52.69
CA ARG A 29 15.78 3.60 -51.28
C ARG A 29 16.86 4.67 -51.08
N LYS A 30 16.81 5.38 -49.93
CA LYS A 30 17.82 6.36 -49.54
C LYS A 30 19.21 5.69 -49.48
N LEU A 31 20.23 6.40 -49.95
CA LEU A 31 21.60 5.90 -49.94
C LEU A 31 22.04 5.68 -48.48
N PRO A 32 22.64 4.52 -48.15
CA PRO A 32 23.23 4.33 -46.84
C PRO A 32 24.39 5.31 -46.65
N PRO A 33 24.61 5.81 -45.42
CA PRO A 33 25.74 6.69 -45.13
C PRO A 33 27.06 5.99 -45.49
N PRO A 34 28.08 6.75 -45.91
CA PRO A 34 29.34 6.18 -46.35
C PRO A 34 30.03 5.45 -45.18
N LYS A 35 30.83 4.42 -45.50
CA LYS A 35 31.39 3.48 -44.50
C LYS A 35 32.38 4.12 -43.52
N ASN A 36 32.84 5.33 -43.80
CA ASN A 36 33.71 6.13 -42.94
C ASN A 36 32.93 7.11 -42.03
N THR A 37 31.60 7.08 -42.05
CA THR A 37 30.78 7.94 -41.20
C THR A 37 30.69 7.38 -39.80
N THR A 38 31.22 8.13 -38.83
CA THR A 38 31.03 7.86 -37.40
C THR A 38 29.60 8.23 -37.02
N ASN A 39 28.85 7.28 -36.45
CA ASN A 39 27.54 7.57 -35.89
C ASN A 39 27.71 8.28 -34.53
N THR A 40 27.21 9.52 -34.42
CA THR A 40 27.30 10.35 -33.21
C THR A 40 26.04 10.27 -32.33
N GLU A 41 25.12 9.35 -32.62
CA GLU A 41 23.91 9.14 -31.82
C GLU A 41 24.24 8.46 -30.49
N ILE A 42 24.54 9.26 -29.46
CA ILE A 42 24.73 8.81 -28.08
C ILE A 42 23.41 8.96 -27.32
N LYS A 43 22.88 7.86 -26.80
CA LYS A 43 21.69 7.85 -25.92
C LYS A 43 22.12 7.53 -24.49
N SER A 44 22.14 8.53 -23.63
CA SER A 44 22.37 8.34 -22.18
C SER A 44 21.06 8.52 -21.41
N LYS A 45 20.82 7.65 -20.41
CA LYS A 45 19.74 7.82 -19.43
C LYS A 45 20.35 8.22 -18.10
N ALA A 46 19.71 9.16 -17.41
CA ALA A 46 20.10 9.56 -16.07
C ALA A 46 19.78 8.44 -15.07
N ILE A 47 20.66 8.26 -14.08
CA ILE A 47 20.41 7.37 -12.95
C ILE A 47 19.59 8.17 -11.94
N VAL A 48 18.37 7.70 -11.65
CA VAL A 48 17.54 8.25 -10.57
C VAL A 48 17.88 7.48 -9.31
N LEU A 49 18.54 8.15 -8.36
CA LEU A 49 18.81 7.59 -7.04
C LEU A 49 17.60 7.87 -6.13
N PRO A 50 17.07 6.87 -5.42
CA PRO A 50 16.04 7.13 -4.41
C PRO A 50 16.62 8.00 -3.29
N GLU A 51 15.91 9.08 -2.97
CA GLU A 51 16.31 9.96 -1.89
C GLU A 51 16.20 9.25 -0.53
N GLN A 52 17.24 9.41 0.29
CA GLN A 52 17.22 8.94 1.67
C GLN A 52 16.71 10.05 2.58
N SER A 53 15.83 9.67 3.51
CA SER A 53 15.11 10.50 4.49
C SER A 53 15.95 11.52 5.29
N ILE A 54 17.29 11.41 5.23
CA ILE A 54 18.26 12.30 5.88
C ILE A 54 18.37 13.65 5.14
N ALA A 55 18.07 13.69 3.84
CA ALA A 55 18.22 14.87 3.00
C ALA A 55 16.96 15.75 2.89
N SER A 56 15.80 15.29 3.37
CA SER A 56 14.56 16.07 3.31
C SER A 56 14.54 17.09 4.45
N GLU A 57 14.56 18.38 4.10
CA GLU A 57 14.39 19.49 5.03
C GLU A 57 13.03 19.36 5.76
N ARG A 58 13.06 19.12 7.08
CA ARG A 58 11.86 18.90 7.90
C ARG A 58 11.35 20.17 8.57
N VAL A 59 11.56 21.32 7.92
CA VAL A 59 11.21 22.62 8.47
C VAL A 59 9.69 22.78 8.38
N GLY A 60 9.01 22.73 9.54
CA GLY A 60 7.58 23.04 9.66
C GLY A 60 6.61 21.85 9.73
N LEU A 61 7.08 20.60 9.79
CA LEU A 61 6.23 19.42 10.02
C LEU A 61 6.44 18.87 11.43
N ALA A 62 5.37 18.46 12.12
CA ALA A 62 5.54 17.77 13.39
C ALA A 62 6.31 16.47 13.20
N THR A 63 7.39 16.33 13.97
CA THR A 63 8.21 15.13 13.96
C THR A 63 8.13 14.43 15.31
N SER A 64 8.17 13.10 15.27
CA SER A 64 8.32 12.30 16.49
C SER A 64 9.73 12.48 17.09
N LYS A 65 9.98 11.95 18.28
CA LYS A 65 11.31 11.96 18.94
C LYS A 65 12.43 11.35 18.08
N ARG A 66 12.08 10.52 17.08
CA ARG A 66 12.99 9.92 16.09
C ARG A 66 13.10 10.72 14.78
N GLY A 67 12.53 11.92 14.73
CA GLY A 67 12.53 12.79 13.55
C GLY A 67 11.55 12.37 12.45
N LEU A 68 10.72 11.34 12.64
CA LEU A 68 9.81 10.79 11.62
C LEU A 68 8.53 11.63 11.47
N THR A 69 8.05 11.78 10.24
CA THR A 69 6.76 12.46 9.96
C THR A 69 5.58 11.52 10.17
N LEU A 70 4.39 12.08 10.36
CA LEU A 70 3.15 11.30 10.50
C LEU A 70 2.93 10.33 9.32
N LYS A 71 3.19 10.77 8.08
CA LYS A 71 3.04 9.94 6.87
C LYS A 71 3.98 8.75 6.86
N GLU A 72 5.23 8.93 7.28
CA GLU A 72 6.21 7.84 7.37
C GLU A 72 5.84 6.83 8.46
N LEU A 73 5.36 7.31 9.60
CA LEU A 73 4.90 6.43 10.68
C LEU A 73 3.66 5.64 10.27
N LEU A 74 2.71 6.26 9.58
CA LEU A 74 1.55 5.55 9.02
C LEU A 74 2.00 4.45 8.05
N GLN A 75 3.03 4.70 7.23
CA GLN A 75 3.58 3.66 6.36
C GLN A 75 4.22 2.51 7.17
N GLN A 76 4.95 2.83 8.24
CA GLN A 76 5.59 1.83 9.11
C GLN A 76 4.58 0.93 9.85
N THR A 77 3.34 1.36 10.04
CA THR A 77 2.28 0.49 10.62
C THR A 77 1.95 -0.73 9.76
N SER A 78 2.28 -0.71 8.47
CA SER A 78 2.09 -1.84 7.54
C SER A 78 3.30 -2.79 7.45
N HIS A 79 4.34 -2.54 8.24
CA HIS A 79 5.58 -3.30 8.17
C HIS A 79 5.40 -4.73 8.73
N HIS A 80 6.10 -5.72 8.16
CA HIS A 80 6.01 -7.12 8.57
C HIS A 80 6.47 -7.37 10.01
N ASN A 81 7.44 -6.58 10.49
CA ASN A 81 7.95 -6.68 11.86
C ASN A 81 6.99 -6.02 12.88
N ALA A 82 6.47 -6.81 13.83
CA ALA A 82 5.59 -6.36 14.89
C ALA A 82 6.21 -5.27 15.77
N LYS A 83 7.52 -5.34 16.05
CA LYS A 83 8.23 -4.32 16.84
C LYS A 83 8.21 -2.95 16.14
N SER A 84 8.43 -2.95 14.82
CA SER A 84 8.34 -1.73 14.01
C SER A 84 6.92 -1.17 13.98
N ARG A 85 5.88 -2.02 13.88
CA ARG A 85 4.48 -1.58 13.95
C ARG A 85 4.15 -0.95 15.30
N LYS A 86 4.56 -1.57 16.40
CA LYS A 86 4.35 -1.06 17.76
C LYS A 86 5.06 0.28 17.98
N ASP A 87 6.31 0.38 17.57
CA ASP A 87 7.08 1.63 17.66
C ASP A 87 6.42 2.75 16.83
N ALA A 88 5.90 2.41 15.64
CA ALA A 88 5.18 3.37 14.81
C ALA A 88 3.90 3.88 15.50
N LEU A 89 3.11 3.00 16.13
CA LEU A 89 1.92 3.39 16.89
C LEU A 89 2.25 4.31 18.07
N HIS A 90 3.35 4.05 18.79
CA HIS A 90 3.83 4.94 19.85
C HIS A 90 4.29 6.29 19.29
N GLY A 91 4.99 6.28 18.16
CA GLY A 91 5.40 7.50 17.47
C GLY A 91 4.21 8.35 17.04
N ILE A 92 3.15 7.72 16.54
CA ILE A 92 1.89 8.40 16.18
C ILE A 92 1.24 9.01 17.41
N LYS A 93 1.16 8.26 18.52
CA LYS A 93 0.64 8.78 19.79
C LYS A 93 1.38 10.05 20.23
N ASP A 94 2.70 10.02 20.19
CA ASP A 94 3.55 11.15 20.60
C ASP A 94 3.33 12.37 19.69
N ILE A 95 3.26 12.20 18.36
CA ILE A 95 3.03 13.33 17.43
C ILE A 95 1.66 13.97 17.68
N LEU A 96 0.61 13.14 17.79
CA LEU A 96 -0.76 13.62 17.92
C LEU A 96 -1.01 14.33 19.26
N LEU A 97 -0.29 13.94 20.33
CA LEU A 97 -0.34 14.64 21.62
C LEU A 97 0.35 16.00 21.56
N ASN A 98 1.47 16.10 20.84
CA ASN A 98 2.22 17.34 20.74
C ASN A 98 1.60 18.34 19.75
N ASN A 99 0.83 17.87 18.76
CA ASN A 99 0.28 18.69 17.67
C ASN A 99 -1.21 18.39 17.45
N PRO A 100 -2.11 18.95 18.29
CA PRO A 100 -3.55 18.69 18.20
C PRO A 100 -4.19 19.24 16.91
N ASP A 101 -3.57 20.22 16.24
CA ASP A 101 -4.10 20.78 14.99
C ASP A 101 -3.83 19.91 13.76
N GLU A 102 -2.69 19.20 13.73
CA GLU A 102 -2.44 18.18 12.70
C GLU A 102 -3.41 17.00 12.82
N LEU A 103 -3.82 16.66 14.06
CA LEU A 103 -4.83 15.63 14.29
C LEU A 103 -6.15 16.01 13.62
N LYS A 104 -6.59 17.27 13.70
CA LYS A 104 -7.84 17.72 13.06
C LYS A 104 -7.77 17.61 11.54
N LEU A 105 -6.63 17.98 10.95
CA LEU A 105 -6.43 18.00 9.49
C LEU A 105 -6.30 16.59 8.90
N HIS A 106 -5.56 15.70 9.56
CA HIS A 106 -5.24 14.36 9.04
C HIS A 106 -6.03 13.23 9.69
N LYS A 107 -7.06 13.53 10.52
CA LYS A 107 -7.84 12.54 11.27
C LYS A 107 -8.32 11.38 10.42
N LEU A 108 -8.98 11.67 9.30
CA LEU A 108 -9.56 10.65 8.43
C LEU A 108 -8.46 9.74 7.88
N SER A 109 -7.39 10.30 7.30
CA SER A 109 -6.28 9.52 6.74
C SER A 109 -5.60 8.62 7.78
N VAL A 110 -5.45 9.11 9.01
CA VAL A 110 -4.91 8.32 10.13
C VAL A 110 -5.83 7.14 10.46
N VAL A 111 -7.14 7.39 10.62
CA VAL A 111 -8.12 6.33 10.90
C VAL A 111 -8.19 5.31 9.76
N GLU A 112 -8.13 5.77 8.51
CA GLU A 112 -8.17 4.90 7.32
C GLU A 112 -7.03 3.87 7.30
N LYS A 113 -5.84 4.26 7.75
CA LYS A 113 -4.69 3.35 7.82
C LYS A 113 -4.69 2.51 9.09
N LEU A 114 -5.11 3.09 10.22
CA LEU A 114 -5.11 2.40 11.50
C LEU A 114 -6.20 1.34 11.63
N ARG A 115 -7.37 1.51 10.98
CA ARG A 115 -8.48 0.53 11.02
C ARG A 115 -8.07 -0.85 10.52
N GLU A 116 -7.16 -0.93 9.56
CA GLU A 116 -6.65 -2.20 9.01
C GLU A 116 -5.92 -3.03 10.08
N ARG A 117 -5.42 -2.38 11.14
CA ARG A 117 -4.64 -3.00 12.21
C ARG A 117 -5.49 -3.53 13.37
N ILE A 118 -6.82 -3.41 13.30
CA ILE A 118 -7.73 -4.00 14.30
C ILE A 118 -7.59 -5.53 14.33
N GLY A 119 -7.33 -6.13 13.16
CA GLY A 119 -7.11 -7.57 12.99
C GLY A 119 -5.65 -8.01 12.99
N ASP A 120 -4.72 -7.25 13.58
CA ASP A 120 -3.30 -7.64 13.62
C ASP A 120 -3.11 -8.92 14.46
N ASP A 121 -2.13 -9.76 14.10
CA ASP A 121 -1.85 -11.03 14.80
C ASP A 121 -1.22 -10.81 16.18
N ASP A 122 -0.46 -9.74 16.36
CA ASP A 122 0.26 -9.45 17.61
C ASP A 122 -0.63 -8.76 18.66
N GLU A 123 -0.69 -9.34 19.86
CA GLU A 123 -1.52 -8.84 20.97
C GLU A 123 -1.12 -7.43 21.41
N PHE A 124 0.18 -7.16 21.52
CA PHE A 124 0.67 -5.87 21.99
C PHE A 124 0.41 -4.76 20.97
N VAL A 125 0.47 -5.07 19.67
CA VAL A 125 0.10 -4.13 18.61
C VAL A 125 -1.39 -3.78 18.71
N ARG A 126 -2.28 -4.78 18.89
CA ARG A 126 -3.72 -4.55 19.08
C ARG A 126 -4.03 -3.71 20.32
N GLU A 127 -3.36 -4.00 21.45
CA GLU A 127 -3.56 -3.26 22.69
C GLU A 127 -3.07 -1.81 22.56
N THR A 128 -1.89 -1.60 21.97
CA THR A 128 -1.35 -0.25 21.73
C THR A 128 -2.30 0.56 20.83
N LEU A 129 -2.85 -0.08 19.79
CA LEU A 129 -3.85 0.54 18.91
C LEU A 129 -5.09 0.95 19.69
N TYR A 130 -5.62 0.06 20.54
CA TYR A 130 -6.80 0.34 21.36
C TYR A 130 -6.57 1.55 22.27
N GLN A 131 -5.41 1.60 22.94
CA GLN A 131 -5.05 2.74 23.80
C GLN A 131 -4.92 4.04 23.01
N LEU A 132 -4.38 4.00 21.78
CA LEU A 132 -4.28 5.16 20.90
C LEU A 132 -5.66 5.71 20.51
N PHE A 133 -6.59 4.84 20.13
CA PHE A 133 -7.95 5.24 19.77
C PHE A 133 -8.69 5.85 20.97
N LYS A 134 -8.62 5.18 22.13
CA LYS A 134 -9.28 5.61 23.37
C LYS A 134 -8.76 6.94 23.89
N SER A 135 -7.44 7.15 23.89
CA SER A 135 -6.82 8.30 24.56
C SER A 135 -6.65 9.54 23.68
N VAL A 136 -6.48 9.36 22.37
CA VAL A 136 -6.12 10.47 21.48
C VAL A 136 -7.13 10.68 20.36
N ILE A 137 -7.46 9.63 19.59
CA ILE A 137 -8.22 9.78 18.34
C ILE A 137 -9.69 10.14 18.58
N PHE A 138 -10.36 9.46 19.50
CA PHE A 138 -11.77 9.74 19.79
C PHE A 138 -12.00 11.02 20.60
N PRO A 139 -11.21 11.32 21.66
CA PRO A 139 -11.35 12.57 22.40
C PRO A 139 -10.95 13.81 21.60
N GLY A 140 -9.95 13.71 20.72
CA GLY A 140 -9.40 14.85 19.97
C GLY A 140 -10.20 15.25 18.72
N GLY A 141 -11.37 14.67 18.49
CA GLY A 141 -12.14 14.87 17.25
C GLY A 141 -13.15 16.02 17.28
N THR A 142 -13.17 16.83 16.23
CA THR A 142 -14.33 17.71 15.94
C THR A 142 -15.54 16.87 15.51
N LYS A 143 -16.76 17.37 15.80
CA LYS A 143 -18.03 16.66 15.57
C LYS A 143 -18.35 16.45 14.08
N ASP A 144 -17.67 17.16 13.19
CA ASP A 144 -18.05 17.26 11.77
C ASP A 144 -17.76 16.00 10.96
N ASN A 145 -16.85 15.13 11.41
CA ASN A 145 -16.41 13.94 10.65
C ASN A 145 -16.73 12.61 11.35
N GLN A 146 -17.67 12.59 12.30
CA GLN A 146 -17.96 11.40 13.12
C GLN A 146 -18.59 10.26 12.31
N GLY A 147 -19.56 10.56 11.44
CA GLY A 147 -20.28 9.54 10.65
C GLY A 147 -19.36 8.69 9.75
N PRO A 148 -18.54 9.31 8.88
CA PRO A 148 -17.62 8.57 8.02
C PRO A 148 -16.56 7.78 8.79
N VAL A 149 -16.02 8.35 9.88
CA VAL A 149 -15.05 7.65 10.76
C VAL A 149 -15.65 6.38 11.33
N VAL A 150 -16.88 6.46 11.87
CA VAL A 150 -17.57 5.30 12.43
C VAL A 150 -17.85 4.25 11.36
N SER A 151 -18.35 4.65 10.19
CA SER A 151 -18.63 3.74 9.06
C SER A 151 -17.41 2.93 8.65
N LEU A 152 -16.30 3.64 8.45
CA LEU A 152 -15.04 3.05 8.05
C LEU A 152 -14.48 2.11 9.13
N MET A 153 -14.66 2.42 10.41
CA MET A 153 -14.20 1.55 11.50
C MET A 153 -15.08 0.32 11.67
N MET A 154 -16.41 0.48 11.67
CA MET A 154 -17.35 -0.61 11.94
C MET A 154 -17.22 -1.74 10.93
N ALA A 155 -16.99 -1.44 9.65
CA ALA A 155 -16.74 -2.48 8.63
C ALA A 155 -15.56 -3.39 8.98
N TYR A 156 -14.45 -2.82 9.49
CA TYR A 156 -13.27 -3.60 9.89
C TYR A 156 -13.47 -4.30 11.23
N VAL A 157 -14.21 -3.69 12.16
CA VAL A 157 -14.59 -4.32 13.43
C VAL A 157 -15.44 -5.56 13.18
N PHE A 158 -16.47 -5.48 12.34
CA PHE A 158 -17.29 -6.66 12.01
C PHE A 158 -16.49 -7.76 11.32
N ASN A 159 -15.57 -7.40 10.43
CA ASN A 159 -14.65 -8.37 9.84
C ASN A 159 -13.75 -9.04 10.92
N ALA A 160 -13.25 -8.26 11.88
CA ALA A 160 -12.43 -8.78 12.97
C ALA A 160 -13.22 -9.62 14.00
N ILE A 161 -14.52 -9.37 14.19
CA ILE A 161 -15.42 -10.22 14.99
C ILE A 161 -15.57 -11.61 14.35
N ALA A 162 -15.55 -11.69 13.02
CA ALA A 162 -15.60 -12.96 12.27
C ALA A 162 -14.21 -13.61 12.07
N HIS A 163 -13.13 -13.06 12.65
CA HIS A 163 -11.77 -13.55 12.45
C HIS A 163 -11.56 -14.96 13.01
N LEU A 164 -10.61 -15.77 12.53
CA LEU A 164 -10.43 -17.14 13.05
C LEU A 164 -9.92 -17.18 14.50
N VAL A 165 -9.06 -16.22 14.87
CA VAL A 165 -8.39 -16.16 16.19
C VAL A 165 -9.30 -15.50 17.24
N LEU A 166 -9.52 -16.17 18.37
CA LEU A 166 -10.40 -15.70 19.45
C LEU A 166 -9.96 -14.35 20.06
N ASP A 167 -8.65 -14.15 20.28
CA ASP A 167 -8.13 -12.91 20.87
C ASP A 167 -8.41 -11.68 20.00
N VAL A 168 -8.38 -11.87 18.68
CA VAL A 168 -8.73 -10.82 17.71
C VAL A 168 -10.23 -10.50 17.81
N ARG A 169 -11.09 -11.51 17.93
CA ARG A 169 -12.54 -11.31 18.13
C ARG A 169 -12.83 -10.52 19.39
N LEU A 170 -12.23 -10.92 20.52
CA LEU A 170 -12.41 -10.25 21.81
C LEU A 170 -11.96 -8.78 21.76
N MET A 171 -10.84 -8.51 21.09
CA MET A 171 -10.39 -7.14 20.87
C MET A 171 -11.35 -6.36 19.97
N ALA A 172 -11.88 -6.96 18.91
CA ALA A 172 -12.87 -6.33 18.04
C ALA A 172 -14.13 -5.93 18.80
N PHE A 173 -14.63 -6.77 19.72
CA PHE A 173 -15.74 -6.41 20.61
C PHE A 173 -15.41 -5.20 21.50
N LYS A 174 -14.21 -5.15 22.08
CA LYS A 174 -13.76 -3.97 22.85
C LYS A 174 -13.71 -2.70 22.00
N PHE A 175 -13.31 -2.80 20.73
CA PHE A 175 -13.34 -1.67 19.79
C PHE A 175 -14.77 -1.25 19.45
N SER A 176 -15.69 -2.20 19.26
CA SER A 176 -17.10 -1.90 19.04
C SER A 176 -17.70 -1.15 20.22
N ASP A 177 -17.47 -1.64 21.44
CA ASP A 177 -17.90 -0.99 22.68
C ASP A 177 -17.33 0.43 22.81
N LEU A 178 -16.05 0.60 22.48
CA LEU A 178 -15.41 1.92 22.45
C LEU A 178 -16.10 2.88 21.47
N VAL A 179 -16.47 2.43 20.27
CA VAL A 179 -17.18 3.25 19.29
C VAL A 179 -18.55 3.68 19.82
N VAL A 180 -19.29 2.78 20.48
CA VAL A 180 -20.61 3.07 21.07
C VAL A 180 -20.49 4.11 22.19
N GLN A 181 -19.47 4.01 23.03
CA GLN A 181 -19.25 4.96 24.12
C GLN A 181 -18.97 6.39 23.62
N PHE A 182 -18.21 6.54 22.54
CA PHE A 182 -17.85 7.86 22.00
C PHE A 182 -18.86 8.41 20.98
N TYR A 183 -19.61 7.55 20.30
CA TYR A 183 -20.56 7.92 19.24
C TYR A 183 -21.92 7.20 19.41
N PRO A 184 -22.68 7.46 20.49
CA PRO A 184 -23.93 6.76 20.75
C PRO A 184 -25.01 6.99 19.67
N SER A 185 -24.98 8.15 19.00
CA SER A 185 -25.95 8.54 17.98
C SER A 185 -25.79 7.85 16.63
N SER A 186 -24.64 7.26 16.33
CA SER A 186 -24.38 6.57 15.06
C SER A 186 -24.72 5.08 15.10
N PHE A 187 -24.93 4.51 16.29
CA PHE A 187 -25.16 3.08 16.49
C PHE A 187 -26.44 2.51 15.84
N PRO A 188 -27.61 3.18 15.85
CA PRO A 188 -28.84 2.64 15.28
C PRO A 188 -28.71 2.26 13.80
N PHE A 189 -27.92 3.03 13.04
CA PHE A 189 -27.71 2.82 11.61
C PHE A 189 -26.94 1.53 11.26
N TYR A 190 -26.16 0.98 12.21
CA TYR A 190 -25.38 -0.25 11.96
C TYR A 190 -26.08 -1.50 12.48
N ALA A 191 -26.90 -1.38 13.54
CA ALA A 191 -27.67 -2.49 14.06
C ALA A 191 -28.68 -3.05 13.03
N GLU A 192 -29.28 -2.18 12.21
CA GLU A 192 -30.18 -2.60 11.13
C GLU A 192 -29.44 -3.31 9.98
N LYS A 193 -28.28 -2.80 9.56
CA LYS A 193 -27.49 -3.40 8.46
C LYS A 193 -26.93 -4.78 8.80
N ASP A 194 -26.52 -4.98 10.04
CA ASP A 194 -25.95 -6.26 10.50
C ASP A 194 -26.99 -7.37 10.58
N SER A 195 -28.24 -7.01 10.87
CA SER A 195 -29.36 -7.95 10.92
C SER A 195 -29.65 -8.52 9.51
N ASP A 196 -29.67 -7.65 8.50
CA ASP A 196 -29.93 -8.03 7.10
C ASP A 196 -28.80 -8.87 6.49
N CYS A 197 -27.54 -8.49 6.74
CA CYS A 197 -26.38 -9.16 6.14
C CYS A 197 -26.08 -10.53 6.78
N ARG A 198 -26.41 -10.73 8.07
CA ARG A 198 -26.26 -12.03 8.73
C ARG A 198 -27.37 -13.01 8.35
N GLN A 199 -28.60 -12.52 8.12
CA GLN A 199 -29.71 -13.35 7.64
C GLN A 199 -29.37 -13.99 6.29
N HIS A 200 -28.90 -13.18 5.33
CA HIS A 200 -28.54 -13.64 3.99
C HIS A 200 -27.40 -14.68 4.01
N LYS A 201 -26.41 -14.49 4.88
CA LYS A 201 -25.25 -15.40 5.01
C LYS A 201 -25.59 -16.71 5.74
N LEU A 202 -26.68 -16.73 6.51
CA LEU A 202 -27.20 -17.93 7.16
C LEU A 202 -28.06 -18.74 6.18
N GLU A 203 -28.83 -18.07 5.32
CA GLU A 203 -29.63 -18.71 4.25
C GLU A 203 -28.73 -19.36 3.19
N ASP A 204 -27.63 -18.71 2.81
CA ASP A 204 -26.65 -19.27 1.86
C ASP A 204 -25.92 -20.52 2.40
N LEU A 205 -25.85 -20.69 3.73
CA LEU A 205 -25.17 -21.82 4.39
C LEU A 205 -26.13 -23.00 4.70
N ILE A 206 -27.45 -22.77 4.57
CA ILE A 206 -28.50 -23.80 4.68
C ILE A 206 -28.90 -24.30 3.28
N ALA A 207 -28.54 -23.58 2.21
CA ALA A 207 -28.81 -23.92 0.83
C ALA A 207 -27.75 -24.81 0.14
N GLU A 208 -26.72 -25.26 0.87
CA GLU A 208 -25.69 -26.21 0.43
C GLU A 208 -25.71 -27.48 1.30
#